data_AF-A0A3P6DQ73-F1
#
_entry.id   AF-A0A3P6DQ73-F1
#
_cell.length_a   1.000
_cell.length_b   1.000
_cell.length_c   1.000
_cell.angle_alpha   90.00
_cell.angle_beta   90.00
_cell.angle_gamma   90.00
#
_symmetry.space_group_name_H-M   'P 1'
#
loop_
_entity.id
_entity.type
_entity.pdbx_description
1 polymer ?
#
loop_
_entity_poly.entity_id
_entity_poly.type
_entity_poly.pdbx_seq_one_letter_code
_entity_poly.pdbx_strand_id
1 'polypeptide(L)'
;MSELRGAYAGSVAPVADYNGLPALESDFNGMRLYPPTTRRPPGRPKKQRFFSRGEKIMKCIRRRTACSRCKGLGHNKATCKEPI
;
A
#
# COMPACT_ATOMS: atom_id res chain seq x y z
N MET A 1 9.64 35.66 -19.84
CA MET A 1 8.49 34.73 -19.73
C MET A 1 9.08 33.32 -19.76
N SER A 2 8.88 32.50 -18.73
CA SER A 2 9.56 31.19 -18.66
C SER A 2 9.12 30.27 -19.80
N GLU A 3 10.09 29.65 -20.48
CA GLU A 3 9.89 28.80 -21.67
C GLU A 3 8.90 27.65 -21.43
N LEU A 4 8.76 27.22 -20.17
CA LEU A 4 7.86 26.14 -19.74
C LEU A 4 6.37 26.48 -19.87
N ARG A 5 6.00 27.77 -19.86
CA ARG A 5 4.58 28.17 -19.95
C ARG A 5 4.03 28.00 -21.37
N GLY A 6 4.89 28.08 -22.39
CA GLY A 6 4.50 27.93 -23.80
C GLY A 6 4.07 26.51 -24.17
N ALA A 7 4.60 25.48 -23.47
CA ALA A 7 4.29 24.07 -23.75
C ALA A 7 2.81 23.70 -23.52
N TYR A 8 2.10 24.49 -22.71
CA TYR A 8 0.68 24.28 -22.38
C TYR A 8 -0.24 25.34 -23.02
N ALA A 9 0.27 26.12 -23.99
CA ALA A 9 -0.52 27.17 -24.63
C ALA A 9 -1.59 26.62 -25.60
N GLY A 10 -1.47 25.36 -26.05
CA GLY A 10 -2.43 24.71 -26.92
C GLY A 10 -3.70 24.27 -26.17
N SER A 11 -4.87 24.45 -26.78
CA SER A 11 -6.14 23.92 -26.27
C SER A 11 -6.37 22.49 -26.75
N VAL A 12 -6.85 21.63 -25.85
CA VAL A 12 -7.30 20.28 -26.19
C VAL A 12 -8.82 20.32 -26.32
N ALA A 13 -9.33 20.10 -27.53
CA ALA A 13 -10.76 20.02 -27.76
C ALA A 13 -11.32 18.71 -27.19
N PRO A 14 -12.53 18.73 -26.60
CA PRO A 14 -13.20 17.49 -26.20
C PRO A 14 -13.52 16.65 -27.45
N VAL A 15 -13.56 15.34 -27.28
CA VAL A 15 -14.00 14.42 -28.35
C VAL A 15 -15.48 14.63 -28.58
N ALA A 16 -15.87 14.91 -29.83
CA ALA A 16 -17.23 15.36 -30.18
C ALA A 16 -18.34 14.38 -29.77
N ASP A 17 -18.07 13.07 -29.83
CA ASP A 17 -19.05 12.02 -29.48
C ASP A 17 -18.81 11.42 -28.09
N TYR A 18 -18.11 12.14 -27.20
CA TYR A 18 -17.89 11.67 -25.84
C TYR A 18 -19.18 11.75 -25.02
N ASN A 19 -19.94 10.66 -25.01
CA ASN A 19 -21.17 10.52 -24.23
C ASN A 19 -20.92 9.96 -22.83
N GLY A 20 -19.70 10.14 -22.29
CA GLY A 20 -19.29 9.49 -21.05
C GLY A 20 -19.10 7.98 -21.19
N LEU A 21 -19.06 7.29 -20.05
CA LEU A 21 -19.06 5.83 -19.99
C LEU A 21 -20.40 5.37 -19.39
N PRO A 22 -21.50 5.35 -20.18
CA PRO A 22 -22.83 5.06 -19.65
C PRO A 22 -22.93 3.68 -18.99
N ALA A 23 -22.16 2.69 -19.48
CA ALA A 23 -22.08 1.37 -18.86
C ALA A 23 -21.49 1.42 -17.44
N LEU A 24 -20.44 2.22 -17.21
CA LEU A 24 -19.84 2.40 -15.89
C LEU A 24 -20.77 3.18 -14.94
N GLU A 25 -21.59 4.09 -15.46
CA GLU A 25 -22.52 4.82 -14.59
C GLU A 25 -23.55 3.88 -13.95
N SER A 26 -24.12 2.95 -14.72
CA SER A 26 -25.02 1.91 -14.21
C SER A 26 -24.32 0.89 -13.30
N ASP A 27 -23.07 0.53 -13.60
CA ASP A 27 -22.32 -0.46 -12.82
C ASP A 27 -21.82 0.09 -11.47
N PHE A 28 -21.58 1.40 -11.38
CA PHE A 28 -21.03 2.05 -10.19
C PHE A 28 -22.06 2.87 -9.41
N ASN A 29 -23.25 3.15 -9.96
CA ASN A 29 -24.33 3.80 -9.22
C ASN A 29 -24.79 2.90 -8.06
N GLY A 30 -24.39 3.27 -6.85
CA GLY A 30 -24.73 2.54 -5.62
C GLY A 30 -23.72 1.45 -5.22
N MET A 31 -22.69 1.19 -6.02
CA MET A 31 -21.68 0.20 -5.67
C MET A 31 -20.66 0.79 -4.68
N ARG A 32 -20.76 0.43 -3.40
CA ARG A 32 -19.76 0.79 -2.38
C ARG A 32 -18.51 -0.08 -2.54
N LEU A 33 -17.45 0.50 -3.10
CA LEU A 33 -16.12 -0.11 -3.06
C LEU A 33 -15.55 0.00 -1.64
N TYR A 34 -15.53 -1.13 -0.94
CA TYR A 34 -14.87 -1.21 0.35
C TYR A 34 -13.36 -1.39 0.16
N PRO A 35 -12.52 -0.81 1.04
CA PRO A 35 -11.10 -1.17 1.04
C PRO A 35 -10.96 -2.69 1.22
N PRO A 36 -9.91 -3.30 0.64
CA PRO A 36 -9.68 -4.72 0.81
C PRO A 36 -9.68 -5.07 2.31
N THR A 37 -10.37 -6.15 2.65
CA THR A 37 -10.48 -6.67 4.02
C THR A 37 -9.12 -7.08 4.61
N THR A 38 -8.09 -7.16 3.77
CA THR A 38 -6.74 -7.52 4.16
C THR A 38 -5.92 -6.30 4.57
N ARG A 39 -5.16 -6.45 5.65
CA ARG A 39 -4.27 -5.39 6.14
C ARG A 39 -3.09 -5.20 5.18
N ARG A 40 -2.72 -3.95 4.88
CA ARG A 40 -1.44 -3.67 4.23
C ARG A 40 -0.29 -4.25 5.08
N PRO A 41 0.63 -5.03 4.49
CA PRO A 41 1.77 -5.56 5.21
C PRO A 41 2.64 -4.41 5.75
N PRO A 42 3.40 -4.63 6.83
CA PRO A 42 4.30 -3.61 7.35
C PRO A 42 5.25 -3.16 6.24
N GLY A 43 5.44 -1.84 6.14
CA GLY A 43 6.45 -1.27 5.28
C GLY A 43 7.84 -1.83 5.62
N ARG A 44 8.79 -1.68 4.70
CA ARG A 44 10.14 -2.19 4.87
C ARG A 44 10.75 -1.62 6.17
N PRO A 45 11.16 -2.47 7.13
CA PRO A 45 11.94 -2.00 8.27
C PRO A 45 13.23 -1.35 7.78
N LYS A 46 13.73 -0.32 8.49
CA LYS A 46 15.03 0.29 8.17
C LYS A 46 16.11 -0.80 8.16
N LYS A 47 17.01 -0.78 7.16
CA LYS A 47 18.12 -1.74 7.03
C LYS A 47 18.99 -1.81 8.30
N GLN A 48 19.16 -0.69 8.99
CA GLN A 48 19.83 -0.61 10.27
C GLN A 48 18.88 -0.02 11.32
N ARG A 49 18.77 -0.69 12.46
CA ARG A 49 18.13 -0.14 13.66
C ARG A 49 19.13 0.79 14.34
N PHE A 50 18.68 1.97 14.77
CA PHE A 50 19.48 2.83 15.65
C PHE A 50 19.43 2.27 17.07
N PHE A 51 20.61 2.05 17.66
CA PHE A 51 20.74 1.61 19.04
C PHE A 51 20.78 2.81 19.98
N SER A 52 20.11 2.72 21.13
CA SER A 52 20.19 3.75 22.17
C SER A 52 21.55 3.70 22.89
N ARG A 53 21.98 4.81 23.52
CA ARG A 53 23.20 4.81 24.34
C ARG A 53 23.07 3.78 25.48
N GLY A 54 23.94 2.78 25.47
CA GLY A 54 23.99 1.70 26.48
C GLY A 54 23.42 0.35 26.03
N GLU A 55 22.82 0.22 24.84
CA GLU A 55 22.40 -1.09 24.32
C GLU A 55 23.62 -1.95 23.93
N LYS A 56 23.90 -3.00 24.69
CA LYS A 56 24.88 -4.05 24.31
C LYS A 56 24.19 -5.09 23.42
N ILE A 57 24.75 -5.38 22.25
CA ILE A 57 24.25 -6.45 21.36
C ILE A 57 24.55 -7.80 21.99
N MET A 58 23.62 -8.34 22.77
CA MET A 58 23.65 -9.76 23.11
C MET A 58 23.26 -10.56 21.86
N LYS A 59 23.99 -11.65 21.57
CA LYS A 59 23.58 -12.61 20.54
C LYS A 59 22.26 -13.24 21.00
N CYS A 60 21.14 -12.60 20.68
CA CYS A 60 19.83 -13.11 21.04
C CYS A 60 19.62 -14.44 20.33
N ILE A 61 19.49 -15.52 21.11
CA ILE A 61 18.91 -16.78 20.62
C ILE A 61 17.58 -16.40 19.96
N ARG A 62 17.50 -16.52 18.64
CA ARG A 62 16.27 -16.25 17.89
C ARG A 62 15.22 -17.26 18.35
N ARG A 63 14.34 -16.84 19.26
CA ARG A 63 13.16 -17.64 19.63
C ARG A 63 12.37 -17.91 18.36
N ARG A 64 11.88 -19.14 18.21
CA ARG A 64 11.03 -19.54 17.08
C ARG A 64 9.73 -18.75 17.18
N THR A 65 9.57 -17.72 16.36
CA THR A 65 8.37 -16.86 16.40
C THR A 65 7.16 -17.67 15.92
N ALA A 66 6.15 -17.80 16.76
CA ALA A 66 4.85 -18.34 16.38
C ALA A 66 3.89 -17.19 16.08
N CYS A 67 3.15 -17.31 14.99
CA CYS A 67 2.16 -16.33 14.59
C CYS A 67 0.92 -16.44 15.49
N SER A 68 0.52 -15.38 16.18
CA SER A 68 -0.70 -15.40 17.03
C SER A 68 -2.01 -15.54 16.25
N ARG A 69 -1.97 -15.43 14.92
CA ARG A 69 -3.13 -15.50 14.03
C ARG A 69 -3.31 -16.91 13.47
N CYS A 70 -2.35 -17.40 12.69
CA CYS A 70 -2.43 -18.74 12.08
C CYS A 70 -1.72 -19.83 12.88
N LYS A 71 -1.10 -19.50 14.02
CA LYS A 71 -0.30 -20.40 14.86
C LYS A 71 0.92 -21.04 14.17
N GLY A 72 1.18 -20.69 12.90
CA GLY A 72 2.36 -21.12 12.15
C GLY A 72 3.67 -20.54 12.68
N LEU A 73 4.77 -21.25 12.47
CA LEU A 73 6.11 -20.86 12.92
C LEU A 73 6.83 -20.00 11.87
N GLY A 74 7.86 -19.28 12.29
CA GLY A 74 8.78 -18.55 11.41
C GLY A 74 8.33 -17.15 10.99
N HIS A 75 7.16 -16.70 11.46
CA HIS A 75 6.65 -15.36 11.18
C HIS A 75 5.79 -14.84 12.34
N ASN A 76 5.55 -13.53 12.38
CA ASN A 76 4.67 -12.91 13.37
C ASN A 76 3.32 -12.52 12.73
N LYS A 77 2.34 -12.11 13.56
CA LYS A 77 1.03 -11.63 13.10
C LYS A 77 1.15 -10.50 12.06
N ALA A 78 2.17 -9.64 12.19
CA ALA A 78 2.34 -8.51 11.29
C ALA A 78 2.75 -8.94 9.87
N THR A 79 3.50 -10.03 9.72
CA THR A 79 3.96 -10.58 8.42
C THR A 79 3.17 -11.83 7.99
N CYS A 80 2.06 -12.14 8.65
CA CYS A 80 1.22 -13.29 8.30
C CYS A 80 0.49 -13.04 6.97
N LYS A 81 0.55 -14.03 6.06
CA LYS A 81 -0.07 -13.98 4.73
C LYS A 81 -1.41 -14.73 4.66
N GLU A 82 -1.77 -15.46 5.71
CA GLU A 82 -3.03 -16.21 5.75
C GLU A 82 -4.23 -15.27 5.69
N PRO A 83 -5.30 -15.62 4.94
CA PRO A 83 -6.52 -14.82 4.79
C PRO A 83 -7.33 -14.78 6.09
N ILE A 84 -7.83 -13.59 6.47
CA ILE A 84 -8.61 -13.41 7.71
C ILE A 84 -9.94 -14.13 7.63
#